data_AF-A0A8C6ZJ52-F1
#
_entry.id   AF-A0A8C6ZJ52-F1
#
_cell.length_a   1.000
_cell.length_b   1.000
_cell.length_c   1.000
_cell.angle_alpha   90.00
_cell.angle_beta   90.00
_cell.angle_gamma   90.00
#
_symmetry.space_group_name_H-M   'P 1'
#
loop_
_entity.id
_entity.type
_entity.pdbx_description
1 polymer ?
#
loop_
_entity_poly.entity_id
_entity_poly.type
_entity_poly.pdbx_seq_one_letter_code
_entity_poly.pdbx_strand_id
1 'polypeptide(L)'
;MDPANYGGIKGKVPSSARLHCAGCGAEGATSMSEYQVLIPLFHHGLCVELCLCVSAAYIVAVYHSMKEELRRNAPGSTPVKRRTTSQVSQEPVGETGAMPGMITFSQDYVANELTQSFFTITQKIQKKMAGSRNATEPSDMFPVLPGSYLPLNNPALEFIKYVCKVLSLDANVTNQVNKLRRDLLRLIEVGEFSEEAQFRDPCRSYVLPEVICRNCNFCRDLDLCKDPALSQDGSVLPGWVCSNCQAQYDSDSIEMALVEALQKKLMAFMLQDLVCKKCHGVKETHMPVYCSCAGDFALTISSQIFMEHINVFKNIARHYSMAYLLETIEWLLRSNPQLQR
;
A
#
# COMPACT_ATOMS: atom_id res chain seq x y z
N MET A 1 -1.26 3.94 -12.16
CA MET A 1 -2.18 4.21 -11.04
C MET A 1 -2.70 2.87 -10.58
N ASP A 2 -2.62 2.57 -9.28
CA ASP A 2 -3.07 1.31 -8.68
C ASP A 2 -4.62 1.27 -8.69
N PRO A 3 -5.29 0.21 -9.19
CA PRO A 3 -6.75 0.12 -9.26
C PRO A 3 -7.45 0.16 -7.89
N ALA A 4 -6.71 0.04 -6.78
CA ALA A 4 -7.23 0.15 -5.42
C ALA A 4 -7.67 1.57 -4.99
N ASN A 5 -7.49 2.58 -5.85
CA ASN A 5 -7.96 3.94 -5.57
C ASN A 5 -9.44 4.10 -5.94
N TYR A 6 -10.34 3.68 -5.05
CA TYR A 6 -11.77 3.96 -5.17
C TYR A 6 -12.04 5.42 -4.77
N GLY A 7 -11.77 6.36 -5.69
CA GLY A 7 -12.19 7.74 -5.58
C GLY A 7 -13.70 7.81 -5.33
N GLY A 8 -14.10 8.52 -4.27
CA GLY A 8 -15.45 8.49 -3.69
C GLY A 8 -16.61 8.55 -4.69
N ILE A 9 -17.30 7.43 -4.85
CA ILE A 9 -18.56 7.34 -5.60
C ILE A 9 -19.71 7.60 -4.62
N LYS A 10 -20.49 8.68 -4.85
CA LYS A 10 -21.69 8.99 -4.06
C LYS A 10 -22.86 8.07 -4.45
N GLY A 11 -23.16 7.08 -3.61
CA GLY A 11 -24.44 6.35 -3.63
C GLY A 11 -25.50 7.03 -2.75
N LYS A 12 -26.79 6.89 -3.11
CA LYS A 12 -27.92 7.34 -2.26
C LYS A 12 -28.27 6.25 -1.25
N VAL A 13 -28.25 6.58 0.06
CA VAL A 13 -28.62 5.65 1.15
C VAL A 13 -30.14 5.68 1.38
N PRO A 14 -30.84 4.53 1.58
CA PRO A 14 -32.28 4.48 1.83
C PRO A 14 -32.68 4.85 3.27
N SER A 15 -33.89 5.40 3.41
CA SER A 15 -34.38 6.18 4.57
C SER A 15 -34.86 5.39 5.81
N SER A 16 -34.61 4.08 5.93
CA SER A 16 -35.33 3.25 6.93
C SER A 16 -34.50 2.55 8.02
N ALA A 17 -33.20 2.84 8.17
CA ALA A 17 -32.39 2.26 9.26
C ALA A 17 -32.22 3.25 10.44
N ARG A 18 -33.21 3.33 11.34
CA ARG A 18 -33.03 3.93 12.69
C ARG A 18 -33.00 2.82 13.73
N LEU A 19 -31.82 2.48 14.25
CA LEU A 19 -31.70 1.72 15.50
C LEU A 19 -31.47 2.69 16.67
N HIS A 20 -32.33 2.60 17.67
CA HIS A 20 -32.19 3.25 18.97
C HIS A 20 -31.06 2.59 19.76
N CYS A 21 -30.10 3.38 20.26
CA CYS A 21 -29.19 2.96 21.32
C CYS A 21 -29.37 3.92 22.50
N ALA A 22 -29.79 3.36 23.64
CA ALA A 22 -29.99 4.08 24.88
C ALA A 22 -28.66 4.24 25.62
N GLY A 23 -28.37 5.46 26.09
CA GLY A 23 -27.32 5.71 27.09
C GLY A 23 -26.08 6.44 26.58
N CYS A 24 -26.23 7.64 26.04
CA CYS A 24 -25.28 8.76 26.15
C CYS A 24 -25.98 10.03 25.64
N GLY A 25 -26.38 10.92 26.55
CA GLY A 25 -27.01 12.19 26.21
C GLY A 25 -25.98 13.27 25.94
N ALA A 26 -25.84 13.66 24.67
CA ALA A 26 -25.66 15.04 24.21
C ALA A 26 -25.69 15.05 22.68
N GLU A 27 -26.56 15.90 22.13
CA GLU A 27 -27.13 15.86 20.80
C GLU A 27 -26.19 16.38 19.71
N GLY A 28 -26.08 15.61 18.62
CA GLY A 28 -25.26 15.93 17.46
C GLY A 28 -25.16 14.77 16.47
N ALA A 29 -26.29 14.16 16.12
CA ALA A 29 -26.34 13.01 15.23
C ALA A 29 -25.94 13.40 13.79
N THR A 30 -24.78 12.93 13.33
CA THR A 30 -24.55 12.65 11.91
C THR A 30 -23.67 11.40 11.78
N SER A 31 -24.34 10.27 11.53
CA SER A 31 -23.81 9.01 10.95
C SER A 31 -22.45 8.50 11.45
N MET A 32 -22.44 8.01 12.69
CA MET A 32 -21.43 7.07 13.21
C MET A 32 -21.77 5.61 12.79
N SER A 33 -22.11 5.38 11.51
CA SER A 33 -22.54 4.05 11.01
C SER A 33 -21.86 3.61 9.71
N GLU A 34 -20.89 4.36 9.18
CA GLU A 34 -20.14 3.98 7.96
C GLU A 34 -18.68 3.57 8.23
N TYR A 35 -18.19 3.67 9.46
CA TYR A 35 -16.79 3.36 9.80
C TYR A 35 -16.60 2.09 10.64
N GLN A 36 -17.68 1.33 10.87
CA GLN A 36 -17.61 -0.01 11.46
C GLN A 36 -17.18 -1.10 10.45
N VAL A 37 -16.91 -0.73 9.19
CA VAL A 37 -16.60 -1.67 8.08
C VAL A 37 -15.09 -1.85 7.85
N LEU A 38 -14.23 -1.20 8.64
CA LEU A 38 -12.77 -1.41 8.59
C LEU A 38 -12.20 -2.00 9.90
N ILE A 39 -13.04 -2.65 10.67
CA ILE A 39 -12.68 -3.38 11.90
C ILE A 39 -13.27 -4.79 11.76
N PRO A 40 -12.65 -5.63 10.92
CA PRO A 40 -11.66 -6.55 11.48
C PRO A 40 -10.56 -6.91 10.47
N LEU A 41 -9.31 -7.02 10.92
CA LEU A 41 -8.29 -7.97 10.47
C LEU A 41 -6.92 -7.47 10.96
N PHE A 42 -6.08 -8.42 11.39
CA PHE A 42 -4.69 -8.27 11.85
C PHE A 42 -4.49 -7.93 13.33
N HIS A 43 -4.79 -8.93 14.16
CA HIS A 43 -4.07 -9.15 15.41
C HIS A 43 -2.56 -9.28 15.08
N HIS A 44 -1.73 -8.44 15.71
CA HIS A 44 -0.25 -8.37 15.64
C HIS A 44 0.36 -7.48 14.54
N GLY A 45 0.40 -6.17 14.82
CA GLY A 45 1.36 -5.26 14.18
C GLY A 45 1.15 -3.80 14.59
N LEU A 46 1.67 -3.38 15.75
CA LEU A 46 1.51 -2.01 16.28
C LEU A 46 1.77 -0.91 15.23
N CYS A 47 2.74 -1.10 14.32
CA CYS A 47 3.12 -0.09 13.34
C CYS A 47 2.04 0.16 12.27
N VAL A 48 1.30 -0.87 11.85
CA VAL A 48 0.29 -0.75 10.79
C VAL A 48 -0.99 -0.14 11.35
N GLU A 49 -1.43 -0.57 12.53
CA GLU A 49 -2.58 0.01 13.25
C GLU A 49 -2.36 1.50 13.54
N LEU A 50 -1.16 1.87 14.00
CA LEU A 50 -0.78 3.27 14.23
C LEU A 50 -0.76 4.08 12.93
N CYS A 51 -0.23 3.53 11.82
CA CYS A 51 -0.24 4.22 10.53
C CYS A 51 -1.66 4.43 9.99
N LEU A 52 -2.52 3.42 10.04
CA LEU A 52 -3.91 3.50 9.57
C LEU A 52 -4.75 4.44 10.44
N CYS A 53 -4.58 4.37 11.77
CA CYS A 53 -5.29 5.26 12.68
C CYS A 53 -4.90 6.73 12.42
N VAL A 54 -3.62 7.02 12.23
CA VAL A 54 -3.18 8.40 12.00
C VAL A 54 -3.54 8.90 10.60
N SER A 55 -3.45 8.06 9.57
CA SER A 55 -3.90 8.45 8.22
C SER A 55 -5.42 8.68 8.18
N ALA A 56 -6.21 7.82 8.83
CA ALA A 56 -7.64 8.01 8.97
C ALA A 56 -7.97 9.30 9.75
N ALA A 57 -7.27 9.56 10.86
CA ALA A 57 -7.45 10.79 11.64
C ALA A 57 -7.14 12.05 10.80
N TYR A 58 -6.09 12.03 9.98
CA TYR A 58 -5.78 13.13 9.05
C TYR A 58 -6.89 13.33 8.03
N ILE A 59 -7.34 12.27 7.36
CA ILE A 59 -8.41 12.33 6.35
C ILE A 59 -9.70 12.88 6.98
N VAL A 60 -10.07 12.41 8.17
CA VAL A 60 -11.24 12.87 8.92
C VAL A 60 -11.10 14.35 9.30
N ALA A 61 -9.93 14.78 9.77
CA ALA A 61 -9.67 16.18 10.12
C ALA A 61 -9.79 17.11 8.90
N VAL A 62 -9.22 16.72 7.76
CA VAL A 62 -9.32 17.47 6.49
C VAL A 62 -10.78 17.50 6.02
N TYR A 63 -11.50 16.38 6.10
CA TYR A 63 -12.91 16.30 5.73
C TYR A 63 -13.80 17.21 6.60
N HIS A 64 -13.57 17.24 7.91
CA HIS A 64 -14.28 18.13 8.83
C HIS A 64 -13.99 19.60 8.53
N SER A 65 -12.73 19.96 8.29
CA SER A 65 -12.32 21.31 7.88
C SER A 65 -12.99 21.73 6.57
N MET A 66 -13.02 20.84 5.58
CA MET A 66 -13.71 21.06 4.31
C MET A 66 -15.21 21.29 4.50
N LYS A 67 -15.87 20.49 5.36
CA LYS A 67 -17.30 20.62 5.67
C LYS A 67 -17.61 21.92 6.40
N GLU A 68 -16.71 22.37 7.28
CA GLU A 68 -16.87 23.61 8.03
C GLU A 68 -16.68 24.85 7.16
N GLU A 69 -15.68 24.85 6.27
CA GLU A 69 -15.52 25.90 5.26
C GLU A 69 -16.70 25.96 4.27
N LEU A 70 -17.25 24.81 3.87
CA LEU A 70 -18.45 24.79 3.02
C LEU A 70 -19.68 25.36 3.75
N ARG A 71 -19.78 25.17 5.07
CA ARG A 71 -20.83 25.79 5.90
C ARG A 71 -20.62 27.30 6.04
N ARG A 72 -19.38 27.78 6.20
CA ARG A 72 -19.08 29.22 6.27
C ARG A 72 -19.36 29.95 4.95
N ASN A 73 -19.13 29.26 3.83
CA ASN A 73 -19.36 29.79 2.48
C ASN A 73 -20.76 29.50 1.92
N ALA A 74 -21.69 29.00 2.75
CA ALA A 74 -23.07 28.77 2.35
C ALA A 74 -23.74 30.12 1.96
N PRO A 75 -24.56 30.15 0.87
CA PRO A 75 -25.24 31.37 0.46
C PRO A 75 -26.14 31.90 1.58
N GLY A 76 -25.81 33.09 2.10
CA GLY A 76 -26.54 33.74 3.22
C GLY A 76 -25.68 34.12 4.42
N SER A 77 -24.40 33.73 4.46
CA SER A 77 -23.50 33.96 5.62
C SER A 77 -22.34 34.93 5.35
N THR A 78 -22.28 35.60 4.20
CA THR A 78 -21.28 36.63 3.96
C THR A 78 -21.62 37.91 4.74
N PRO A 79 -20.72 38.44 5.58
CA PRO A 79 -20.95 39.74 6.20
C PRO A 79 -21.03 40.79 5.10
N VAL A 80 -22.08 41.62 5.11
CA VAL A 80 -22.21 42.79 4.23
C VAL A 80 -21.05 43.74 4.55
N LYS A 81 -19.94 43.64 3.81
CA LYS A 81 -18.93 44.69 3.82
C LYS A 81 -19.52 45.93 3.14
N ARG A 82 -19.64 47.01 3.93
CA ARG A 82 -20.08 48.33 3.45
C ARG A 82 -19.13 48.77 2.33
N ARG A 83 -19.69 48.93 1.14
CA ARG A 83 -18.99 49.27 -0.11
C ARG A 83 -18.22 50.60 0.07
N THR A 84 -16.90 50.56 0.02
CA THR A 84 -16.07 51.75 -0.26
C THR A 84 -15.47 51.57 -1.64
N THR A 85 -15.60 52.62 -2.44
CA THR A 85 -15.34 52.64 -3.87
C THR A 85 -13.85 52.50 -4.17
N SER A 86 -13.42 51.35 -4.69
CA SER A 86 -12.21 51.24 -5.49
C SER A 86 -12.37 50.07 -6.46
N GLN A 87 -12.27 50.38 -7.75
CA GLN A 87 -12.32 49.44 -8.86
C GLN A 87 -11.22 48.39 -8.71
N VAL A 88 -11.60 47.12 -8.54
CA VAL A 88 -10.73 45.98 -8.81
C VAL A 88 -11.59 44.96 -9.55
N SER A 89 -11.15 44.64 -10.76
CA SER A 89 -11.79 43.75 -11.72
C SER A 89 -11.93 42.34 -11.14
N GLN A 90 -13.14 41.79 -11.19
CA GLN A 90 -13.42 40.39 -10.89
C GLN A 90 -13.04 39.54 -12.10
N GLU A 91 -12.04 38.67 -11.95
CA GLU A 91 -11.92 37.49 -12.81
C GLU A 91 -12.68 36.30 -12.17
N PRO A 92 -13.29 35.43 -12.98
CA PRO A 92 -14.10 34.33 -12.48
C PRO A 92 -13.21 33.24 -11.86
N VAL A 93 -13.61 32.77 -10.67
CA VAL A 93 -13.01 31.64 -9.97
C VAL A 93 -13.26 30.38 -10.81
N GLY A 94 -12.23 29.97 -11.53
CA GLY A 94 -12.17 28.71 -12.26
C GLY A 94 -12.10 27.51 -11.31
N GLU A 95 -12.71 26.44 -11.78
CA GLU A 95 -12.85 25.13 -11.15
C GLU A 95 -11.51 24.52 -10.68
N THR A 96 -11.61 23.59 -9.71
CA THR A 96 -10.59 22.62 -9.25
C THR A 96 -9.50 23.02 -8.24
N GLY A 97 -9.60 24.18 -7.56
CA GLY A 97 -8.69 24.52 -6.46
C GLY A 97 -9.27 24.25 -5.07
N ALA A 98 -8.57 23.49 -4.22
CA ALA A 98 -8.85 23.48 -2.78
C ALA A 98 -8.87 24.92 -2.23
N MET A 99 -9.86 25.25 -1.38
CA MET A 99 -10.00 26.61 -0.82
C MET A 99 -8.74 26.99 -0.01
N PRO A 100 -8.24 28.24 -0.11
CA PRO A 100 -7.01 28.66 0.57
C PRO A 100 -7.00 28.39 2.08
N GLY A 101 -8.14 28.55 2.77
CA GLY A 101 -8.28 28.28 4.20
C GLY A 101 -8.15 26.80 4.60
N MET A 102 -8.52 25.89 3.69
CA MET A 102 -8.36 24.44 3.90
C MET A 102 -6.88 24.04 3.77
N ILE A 103 -6.17 24.64 2.81
CA ILE A 103 -4.73 24.40 2.61
C ILE A 103 -3.93 24.85 3.83
N THR A 104 -4.21 26.06 4.35
CA THR A 104 -3.52 26.57 5.56
C THR A 104 -3.81 25.72 6.79
N PHE A 105 -5.07 25.28 6.97
CA PHE A 105 -5.42 24.38 8.06
C PHE A 105 -4.66 23.05 7.99
N SER A 106 -4.62 22.40 6.82
CA SER A 106 -3.89 21.15 6.64
C SER A 106 -2.40 21.32 6.91
N GLN A 107 -1.81 22.43 6.47
CA GLN A 107 -0.39 22.74 6.73
C GLN A 107 -0.11 22.93 8.22
N ASP A 108 -0.94 23.70 8.93
CA ASP A 108 -0.77 23.96 10.37
C ASP A 108 -1.01 22.70 11.20
N TYR A 109 -2.00 21.88 10.82
CA TYR A 109 -2.30 20.61 11.49
C TYR A 109 -1.14 19.61 11.36
N VAL A 110 -0.53 19.52 10.16
CA VAL A 110 0.66 18.68 9.96
C VAL A 110 1.86 19.22 10.74
N ALA A 111 2.12 20.53 10.66
CA ALA A 111 3.30 21.16 11.25
C ALA A 111 3.29 21.13 12.78
N ASN A 112 2.13 21.19 13.42
CA ASN A 112 2.00 21.31 14.87
C ASN A 112 1.54 19.99 15.52
N GLU A 113 0.28 19.61 15.30
CA GLU A 113 -0.38 18.50 16.01
C GLU A 113 0.20 17.14 15.61
N LEU A 114 0.24 16.86 14.29
CA LEU A 114 0.75 15.58 13.80
C LEU A 114 2.25 15.44 14.06
N THR A 115 3.02 16.51 13.88
CA THR A 115 4.46 16.49 14.15
C THR A 115 4.75 16.08 15.59
N GLN A 116 4.10 16.70 16.58
CA GLN A 116 4.29 16.32 17.99
C GLN A 116 3.86 14.88 18.29
N SER A 117 2.74 14.45 17.71
CA SER A 117 2.26 13.06 17.84
C SER A 117 3.29 12.06 17.28
N PHE A 118 3.83 12.31 16.09
CA PHE A 118 4.81 11.43 15.46
C PHE A 118 6.14 11.37 16.21
N PHE A 119 6.61 12.49 16.76
CA PHE A 119 7.78 12.47 17.64
C PHE A 119 7.54 11.57 18.86
N THR A 120 6.40 11.72 19.52
CA THR A 120 6.05 10.93 20.71
C THR A 120 5.94 9.45 20.38
N ILE A 121 5.28 9.10 19.26
CA ILE A 121 5.14 7.71 18.80
C ILE A 121 6.50 7.11 18.46
N THR A 122 7.33 7.82 17.68
CA THR A 122 8.67 7.37 17.28
C THR A 122 9.56 7.11 18.49
N GLN A 123 9.54 8.02 19.48
CA GLN A 123 10.27 7.84 20.74
C GLN A 123 9.75 6.66 21.57
N LYS A 124 8.42 6.44 21.62
CA LYS A 124 7.83 5.26 22.29
C LYS A 124 8.27 3.96 21.62
N ILE A 125 8.33 3.93 20.28
CA ILE A 125 8.81 2.77 19.53
C ILE A 125 10.29 2.54 19.85
N GLN A 126 11.14 3.56 19.74
CA GLN A 126 12.57 3.43 20.08
C GLN A 126 12.81 2.93 21.52
N LYS A 127 12.08 3.47 22.51
CA LYS A 127 12.21 3.05 23.91
C LYS A 127 11.82 1.60 24.13
N LYS A 128 10.80 1.10 23.43
CA LYS A 128 10.42 -0.33 23.46
C LYS A 128 11.48 -1.22 22.79
N MET A 129 12.20 -0.71 21.79
CA MET A 129 13.22 -1.46 21.04
C MET A 129 14.61 -1.41 21.67
N ALA A 130 14.94 -0.40 22.48
CA ALA A 130 16.23 -0.28 23.14
C ALA A 130 16.54 -1.44 24.12
N GLY A 131 15.54 -2.22 24.52
CA GLY A 131 15.70 -3.48 25.27
C GLY A 131 16.08 -4.70 24.43
N SER A 132 16.05 -4.61 23.09
CA SER A 132 16.30 -5.71 22.14
C SER A 132 17.27 -5.25 21.04
N ARG A 133 18.48 -4.80 21.43
CA ARG A 133 19.46 -4.22 20.48
C ARG A 133 20.28 -5.23 19.67
N ASN A 134 20.12 -6.53 19.90
CA ASN A 134 20.98 -7.57 19.31
C ASN A 134 20.20 -8.68 18.57
N ALA A 135 19.24 -8.33 17.72
CA ALA A 135 18.66 -9.28 16.78
C ALA A 135 18.99 -8.84 15.35
N THR A 136 20.01 -9.47 14.77
CA THR A 136 20.24 -9.54 13.32
C THR A 136 19.16 -10.37 12.61
N GLU A 137 18.21 -10.91 13.39
CA GLU A 137 17.03 -11.63 12.93
C GLU A 137 15.90 -10.65 12.59
N PRO A 138 15.11 -10.89 11.52
CA PRO A 138 13.90 -10.13 11.25
C PRO A 138 13.03 -10.17 12.51
N SER A 139 12.71 -9.01 13.07
CA SER A 139 11.98 -8.98 14.34
C SER A 139 10.66 -9.74 14.19
N ASP A 140 10.33 -10.65 15.11
CA ASP A 140 9.04 -11.38 15.22
C ASP A 140 7.80 -10.46 15.23
N MET A 141 8.01 -9.15 15.18
CA MET A 141 6.99 -8.11 15.14
C MET A 141 6.38 -7.86 13.75
N PHE A 142 7.01 -8.32 12.67
CA PHE A 142 6.47 -8.12 11.32
C PHE A 142 5.86 -9.42 10.76
N PRO A 143 4.55 -9.43 10.43
CA PRO A 143 3.95 -10.61 9.81
C PRO A 143 4.55 -10.84 8.42
N VAL A 144 4.88 -12.09 8.11
CA VAL A 144 5.28 -12.50 6.76
C VAL A 144 4.02 -12.58 5.90
N LEU A 145 3.70 -11.47 5.25
CA LEU A 145 2.60 -11.37 4.29
C LEU A 145 3.02 -11.95 2.93
N PRO A 146 2.07 -12.39 2.08
CA PRO A 146 2.37 -13.01 0.78
C PRO A 146 3.24 -12.11 -0.13
N GLY A 147 3.04 -10.79 -0.07
CA GLY A 147 3.82 -9.82 -0.84
C GLY A 147 5.12 -9.34 -0.17
N SER A 148 5.45 -9.79 1.04
CA SER A 148 6.61 -9.31 1.78
C SER A 148 7.93 -9.77 1.14
N TYR A 149 8.84 -8.84 0.88
CA TYR A 149 10.18 -9.15 0.33
C TYR A 149 11.30 -8.29 0.91
N LEU A 150 10.97 -7.23 1.65
CA LEU A 150 11.95 -6.36 2.29
C LEU A 150 12.28 -6.87 3.70
N PRO A 151 13.57 -6.94 4.09
CA PRO A 151 13.95 -7.22 5.47
C PRO A 151 13.71 -5.96 6.33
N LEU A 152 12.62 -5.98 7.11
CA LEU A 152 12.24 -4.87 7.98
C LEU A 152 12.85 -5.04 9.37
N ASN A 153 13.98 -4.37 9.63
CA ASN A 153 14.73 -4.53 10.88
C ASN A 153 14.49 -3.40 11.90
N ASN A 154 14.16 -2.18 11.43
CA ASN A 154 13.99 -1.02 12.29
C ASN A 154 12.54 -0.50 12.24
N PRO A 155 11.68 -0.83 13.21
CA PRO A 155 10.27 -0.44 13.17
C PRO A 155 10.04 1.07 13.32
N ALA A 156 10.95 1.80 13.96
CA ALA A 156 10.84 3.26 14.03
C ALA A 156 11.10 3.90 12.66
N LEU A 157 12.11 3.40 11.93
CA LEU A 157 12.41 3.85 10.57
C LEU A 157 11.26 3.52 9.61
N GLU A 158 10.72 2.31 9.68
CA GLU A 158 9.60 1.89 8.84
C GLU A 158 8.33 2.69 9.14
N PHE A 159 8.03 2.97 10.42
CA PHE A 159 6.95 3.87 10.79
C PHE A 159 7.06 5.25 10.12
N ILE A 160 8.24 5.87 10.18
CA ILE A 160 8.50 7.18 9.56
C ILE A 160 8.27 7.09 8.04
N LYS A 161 8.82 6.06 7.40
CA LYS A 161 8.68 5.83 5.95
C LYS A 161 7.22 5.74 5.53
N TYR A 162 6.41 4.91 6.20
CA TYR A 162 5.00 4.72 5.84
C TYR A 162 4.17 5.98 6.04
N VAL A 163 4.28 6.60 7.22
CA VAL A 163 3.52 7.80 7.56
C VAL A 163 3.86 8.95 6.61
N CYS A 164 5.14 9.24 6.42
CA CYS A 164 5.56 10.31 5.52
C CYS A 164 5.15 10.02 4.07
N LYS A 165 5.18 8.74 3.63
CA LYS A 165 4.72 8.39 2.28
C LYS A 165 3.22 8.62 2.11
N VAL A 166 2.40 8.23 3.07
CA VAL A 166 0.94 8.45 3.02
C VAL A 166 0.62 9.95 3.02
N LEU A 167 1.25 10.74 3.89
CA LEU A 167 1.03 12.19 3.92
C LEU A 167 1.54 12.90 2.65
N SER A 168 2.58 12.35 2.00
CA SER A 168 3.07 12.89 0.73
C SER A 168 2.10 12.73 -0.44
N LEU A 169 1.01 11.97 -0.29
CA LEU A 169 -0.06 11.88 -1.29
C LEU A 169 -0.86 13.19 -1.40
N ASP A 170 -0.87 14.01 -0.35
CA ASP A 170 -1.48 15.34 -0.37
C ASP A 170 -0.46 16.39 -0.79
N ALA A 171 -0.62 16.90 -2.01
CA ALA A 171 0.26 17.90 -2.59
C ALA A 171 0.35 19.20 -1.75
N ASN A 172 -0.69 19.52 -0.98
CA ASN A 172 -0.78 20.77 -0.21
C ASN A 172 0.15 20.81 1.00
N VAL A 173 0.58 19.64 1.51
CA VAL A 173 1.39 19.51 2.74
C VAL A 173 2.82 19.01 2.48
N THR A 174 3.22 18.85 1.22
CA THR A 174 4.53 18.32 0.82
C THR A 174 5.71 18.93 1.57
N ASN A 175 5.75 20.26 1.71
CA ASN A 175 6.83 20.96 2.42
C ASN A 175 6.89 20.63 3.91
N GLN A 176 5.73 20.54 4.56
CA GLN A 176 5.63 20.20 5.98
C GLN A 176 6.03 18.73 6.21
N VAL A 177 5.61 17.83 5.31
CA VAL A 177 5.98 16.41 5.35
C VAL A 177 7.50 16.23 5.14
N ASN A 178 8.11 16.99 4.23
CA ASN A 178 9.57 16.95 4.04
C ASN A 178 10.32 17.43 5.27
N LYS A 179 9.84 18.49 5.94
CA LYS A 179 10.41 18.96 7.21
C LYS A 179 10.27 17.91 8.31
N LEU A 180 9.06 17.36 8.49
CA LEU A 180 8.77 16.31 9.44
C LEU A 180 9.67 15.08 9.22
N ARG A 181 9.80 14.62 7.97
CA ARG A 181 10.69 13.50 7.61
C ARG A 181 12.12 13.76 8.05
N ARG A 182 12.68 14.95 7.77
CA ARG A 182 14.04 15.31 8.19
C ARG A 182 14.20 15.27 9.70
N ASP A 183 13.26 15.86 10.42
CA ASP A 183 13.38 15.98 11.87
C ASP A 183 13.17 14.62 12.57
N LEU A 184 12.30 13.75 12.04
CA LEU A 184 12.12 12.38 12.51
C LEU A 184 13.32 11.47 12.18
N LEU A 185 13.93 11.61 11.00
CA LEU A 185 15.14 10.87 10.63
C LEU A 185 16.34 11.27 11.51
N ARG A 186 16.46 12.55 11.86
CA ARG A 186 17.45 13.03 12.84
C ARG A 186 17.25 12.41 14.22
N LEU A 187 16.00 12.23 14.68
CA LEU A 187 15.71 11.58 15.96
C LEU A 187 16.20 10.12 16.01
N ILE A 188 16.23 9.43 14.88
CA ILE A 188 16.71 8.04 14.79
C ILE A 188 18.15 7.91 14.29
N GLU A 189 18.87 9.03 14.14
CA GLU A 189 20.26 9.09 13.67
C GLU A 189 20.49 8.47 12.28
N VAL A 190 19.46 8.47 11.43
CA VAL A 190 19.56 7.99 10.03
C VAL A 190 19.66 9.19 9.09
N GLY A 191 20.61 9.15 8.15
CA GLY A 191 20.77 10.20 7.14
C GLY A 191 19.58 10.29 6.18
N GLU A 192 19.16 11.50 5.79
CA GLU A 192 18.04 11.70 4.85
C GLU A 192 18.25 11.04 3.48
N PHE A 193 19.51 10.98 3.04
CA PHE A 193 19.94 10.47 1.74
C PHE A 193 20.50 9.04 1.81
N SER A 194 20.39 8.36 2.96
CA SER A 194 20.81 6.97 3.04
C SER A 194 19.87 6.07 2.22
N GLU A 195 20.40 4.99 1.66
CA GLU A 195 19.59 3.97 0.99
C GLU A 195 18.52 3.38 1.94
N GLU A 196 18.85 3.28 3.22
CA GLU A 196 17.93 2.82 4.26
C GLU A 196 16.77 3.78 4.51
N ALA A 197 16.92 5.09 4.27
CA ALA A 197 15.84 6.07 4.46
C ALA A 197 14.87 6.14 3.27
N GLN A 198 15.24 5.59 2.11
CA GLN A 198 14.38 5.60 0.94
C GLN A 198 13.16 4.70 1.16
N PHE A 199 11.98 5.23 0.82
CA PHE A 199 10.75 4.45 0.87
C PHE A 199 10.77 3.45 -0.30
N ARG A 200 10.66 2.16 0.02
CA ARG A 200 10.42 1.09 -0.95
C ARG A 200 9.10 0.44 -0.59
N ASP A 201 8.27 0.18 -1.58
CA ASP A 201 6.98 -0.51 -1.35
C ASP A 201 7.28 -1.88 -0.72
N PRO A 202 6.77 -2.18 0.49
CA PRO A 202 7.03 -3.44 1.17
C PRO A 202 6.25 -4.63 0.59
N CYS A 203 5.20 -4.36 -0.20
CA CYS A 203 4.31 -5.38 -0.72
C CYS A 203 4.43 -5.47 -2.23
N ARG A 204 4.97 -6.58 -2.74
CA ARG A 204 4.84 -6.93 -4.15
C ARG A 204 3.44 -7.47 -4.39
N SER A 205 2.71 -6.86 -5.32
CA SER A 205 1.46 -7.42 -5.83
C SER A 205 1.74 -8.57 -6.80
N TYR A 206 0.89 -9.59 -6.74
CA TYR A 206 0.81 -10.59 -7.78
C TYR A 206 -0.65 -10.73 -8.20
N VAL A 207 -0.91 -10.31 -9.43
CA VAL A 207 -2.26 -10.27 -10.00
C VAL A 207 -2.44 -11.46 -10.92
N LEU A 208 -3.41 -12.32 -10.60
CA LEU A 208 -3.90 -13.32 -11.52
C LEU A 208 -4.87 -12.64 -12.50
N PRO A 209 -4.57 -12.66 -13.80
CA PRO A 209 -5.45 -12.06 -14.79
C PRO A 209 -6.71 -12.91 -15.00
N GLU A 210 -7.83 -12.23 -15.27
CA GLU A 210 -9.03 -12.84 -15.85
C GLU A 210 -9.63 -14.03 -15.06
N VAL A 211 -9.69 -13.92 -13.72
CA VAL A 211 -10.30 -14.95 -12.87
C VAL A 211 -11.83 -14.90 -12.99
N ILE A 212 -12.42 -15.99 -13.48
CA ILE A 212 -13.87 -16.10 -13.72
C ILE A 212 -14.57 -16.76 -12.52
N CYS A 213 -15.58 -16.10 -11.96
CA CYS A 213 -16.40 -16.68 -10.91
C CYS A 213 -17.35 -17.76 -11.46
N ARG A 214 -17.27 -19.00 -10.96
CA ARG A 214 -18.14 -20.12 -11.38
C ARG A 214 -19.63 -19.89 -11.12
N ASN A 215 -19.98 -19.02 -10.17
CA ASN A 215 -21.38 -18.80 -9.77
C ASN A 215 -22.09 -17.71 -10.59
N CYS A 216 -21.40 -16.62 -10.93
CA CYS A 216 -22.00 -15.47 -11.63
C CYS A 216 -21.29 -15.08 -12.94
N ASN A 217 -20.25 -15.82 -13.35
CA ASN A 217 -19.43 -15.56 -14.53
C ASN A 217 -18.77 -14.17 -14.57
N PHE A 218 -18.69 -13.49 -13.43
CA PHE A 218 -17.97 -12.24 -13.31
C PHE A 218 -16.48 -12.49 -13.46
N CYS A 219 -15.85 -11.83 -14.43
CA CYS A 219 -14.43 -11.89 -14.71
C CYS A 219 -13.74 -10.67 -14.09
N ARG A 220 -12.68 -10.92 -13.32
CA ARG A 220 -11.85 -9.86 -12.76
C ARG A 220 -10.41 -10.33 -12.58
N ASP A 221 -9.52 -9.36 -12.55
CA ASP A 221 -8.18 -9.59 -12.04
C ASP A 221 -8.21 -9.72 -10.52
N LEU A 222 -7.41 -10.65 -9.98
CA LEU A 222 -7.38 -10.98 -8.56
C LEU A 222 -5.97 -10.80 -8.02
N ASP A 223 -5.78 -9.83 -7.12
CA ASP A 223 -4.48 -9.57 -6.48
C ASP A 223 -4.35 -10.44 -5.22
N LEU A 224 -3.53 -11.48 -5.31
CA LEU A 224 -3.35 -12.45 -4.22
C LEU A 224 -2.62 -11.87 -3.00
N CYS A 225 -1.94 -10.73 -3.15
CA CYS A 225 -1.18 -10.12 -2.07
C CYS A 225 -1.95 -8.98 -1.39
N LYS A 226 -2.84 -8.31 -2.11
CA LYS A 226 -3.58 -7.13 -1.62
C LYS A 226 -5.07 -7.36 -1.41
N ASP A 227 -5.70 -8.31 -2.12
CA ASP A 227 -7.13 -8.53 -1.95
C ASP A 227 -7.40 -9.03 -0.53
N PRO A 228 -8.40 -8.45 0.17
CA PRO A 228 -8.74 -8.83 1.53
C PRO A 228 -9.19 -10.28 1.51
N ALA A 229 -8.31 -11.16 1.99
CA ALA A 229 -8.72 -12.51 2.27
C ALA A 229 -9.63 -12.47 3.51
N LEU A 230 -10.81 -13.07 3.41
CA LEU A 230 -11.65 -13.25 4.58
C LEU A 230 -10.94 -14.21 5.53
N SER A 231 -10.29 -13.70 6.57
CA SER A 231 -9.97 -14.47 7.77
C SER A 231 -10.81 -13.96 8.93
N GLN A 232 -11.98 -14.57 9.10
CA GLN A 232 -12.65 -14.52 10.39
C GLN A 232 -11.92 -15.52 11.28
N ASP A 233 -11.10 -14.97 12.18
CA ASP A 233 -10.33 -15.68 13.19
C ASP A 233 -9.20 -16.57 12.62
N GLY A 234 -8.05 -16.58 13.30
CA GLY A 234 -6.82 -17.28 12.86
C GLY A 234 -6.92 -18.82 12.76
N SER A 235 -8.14 -19.37 12.75
CA SER A 235 -8.46 -20.78 12.55
C SER A 235 -8.94 -21.11 11.12
N VAL A 236 -9.38 -20.12 10.33
CA VAL A 236 -9.88 -20.33 8.97
C VAL A 236 -8.85 -19.82 7.95
N LEU A 237 -8.51 -20.67 6.98
CA LEU A 237 -7.59 -20.31 5.90
C LEU A 237 -8.10 -19.09 5.14
N PRO A 238 -7.22 -18.11 4.84
CA PRO A 238 -7.61 -16.90 4.11
C PRO A 238 -8.18 -17.27 2.72
N GLY A 239 -9.39 -16.79 2.41
CA GLY A 239 -10.07 -17.11 1.14
C GLY A 239 -10.45 -15.86 0.33
N TRP A 240 -10.61 -16.02 -0.98
CA TRP A 240 -11.03 -14.95 -1.88
C TRP A 240 -12.50 -15.06 -2.24
N VAL A 241 -13.17 -13.92 -2.35
CA VAL A 241 -14.58 -13.83 -2.75
C VAL A 241 -14.76 -13.04 -4.02
N CYS A 242 -15.82 -13.38 -4.76
CA CYS A 242 -16.27 -12.63 -5.91
C CYS A 242 -16.86 -11.28 -5.48
N SER A 243 -16.39 -10.17 -6.05
CA SER A 243 -16.90 -8.83 -5.74
C SER A 243 -18.39 -8.65 -6.05
N ASN A 244 -18.93 -9.42 -7.00
CA ASN A 244 -20.33 -9.32 -7.43
C ASN A 244 -21.29 -10.17 -6.58
N CYS A 245 -21.02 -11.47 -6.43
CA CYS A 245 -21.93 -12.40 -5.76
C CYS A 245 -21.47 -12.87 -4.37
N GLN A 246 -20.29 -12.43 -3.92
CA GLN A 246 -19.65 -12.84 -2.66
C GLN A 246 -19.41 -14.35 -2.51
N ALA A 247 -19.57 -15.12 -3.59
CA ALA A 247 -19.21 -16.54 -3.60
C ALA A 247 -17.69 -16.69 -3.49
N GLN A 248 -17.26 -17.68 -2.72
CA GLN A 248 -15.85 -18.02 -2.54
C GLN A 248 -15.27 -18.61 -3.83
N TYR A 249 -14.07 -18.16 -4.20
CA TYR A 249 -13.30 -18.79 -5.28
C TYR A 249 -12.72 -20.12 -4.80
N ASP A 250 -12.64 -21.07 -5.73
CA ASP A 250 -12.07 -22.38 -5.50
C ASP A 250 -10.53 -22.28 -5.38
N SER A 251 -10.00 -22.54 -4.18
CA SER A 251 -8.57 -22.43 -3.88
C SER A 251 -7.72 -23.35 -4.76
N ASP A 252 -8.20 -24.55 -5.07
CA ASP A 252 -7.47 -25.53 -5.89
C ASP A 252 -7.32 -25.01 -7.33
N SER A 253 -8.35 -24.32 -7.84
CA SER A 253 -8.30 -23.70 -9.16
C SER A 253 -7.30 -22.54 -9.23
N ILE A 254 -7.19 -21.76 -8.15
CA ILE A 254 -6.23 -20.67 -8.02
C ILE A 254 -4.82 -21.25 -7.89
N GLU A 255 -4.64 -22.31 -7.11
CA GLU A 255 -3.36 -23.01 -6.98
C GLU A 255 -2.87 -23.54 -8.34
N MET A 256 -3.75 -24.18 -9.11
CA MET A 256 -3.40 -24.66 -10.45
C MET A 256 -3.02 -23.50 -11.39
N ALA A 257 -3.79 -22.42 -11.39
CA ALA A 257 -3.47 -21.22 -12.18
C ALA A 257 -2.11 -20.60 -11.80
N LEU A 258 -1.73 -20.66 -10.51
CA LEU A 258 -0.41 -20.23 -10.06
C LEU A 258 0.71 -21.16 -10.53
N VAL A 259 0.48 -22.47 -10.52
CA VAL A 259 1.45 -23.44 -11.06
C VAL A 259 1.65 -23.22 -12.56
N GLU A 260 0.58 -23.04 -13.33
CA GLU A 260 0.68 -22.71 -14.76
C GLU A 260 1.42 -21.39 -14.98
N ALA A 261 1.15 -20.37 -14.17
CA ALA A 261 1.85 -19.10 -14.27
C ALA A 261 3.34 -19.20 -13.91
N LEU A 262 3.69 -20.02 -12.92
CA LEU A 262 5.07 -20.33 -12.56
C LEU A 262 5.78 -21.05 -13.72
N GLN A 263 5.15 -22.06 -14.32
CA GLN A 263 5.67 -22.79 -15.48
C GLN A 263 5.86 -21.86 -16.68
N LYS A 264 4.91 -20.97 -16.94
CA LYS A 264 5.01 -19.97 -18.02
C LYS A 264 6.18 -19.02 -17.80
N LYS A 265 6.40 -18.56 -16.55
CA LYS A 265 7.57 -17.73 -16.20
C LYS A 265 8.88 -18.48 -16.34
N LEU A 266 8.92 -19.75 -15.92
CA LEU A 266 10.10 -20.60 -16.12
C LEU A 266 10.40 -20.78 -17.60
N MET A 267 9.39 -21.07 -18.42
CA MET A 267 9.54 -21.19 -19.86
C MET A 267 10.08 -19.89 -20.47
N ALA A 268 9.53 -18.74 -20.08
CA ALA A 268 10.03 -17.44 -20.53
C ALA A 268 11.49 -17.19 -20.13
N PHE A 269 11.91 -17.63 -18.93
CA PHE A 269 13.30 -17.53 -18.50
C PHE A 269 14.24 -18.45 -19.29
N MET A 270 13.80 -19.67 -19.62
CA MET A 270 14.60 -20.63 -20.38
C MET A 270 14.72 -20.28 -21.87
N LEU A 271 13.66 -19.71 -22.44
CA LEU A 271 13.57 -19.31 -23.86
C LEU A 271 13.94 -17.84 -24.09
N GLN A 272 14.44 -17.14 -23.08
CA GLN A 272 14.76 -15.72 -23.20
C GLN A 272 15.87 -15.49 -24.25
N ASP A 273 15.80 -14.33 -24.88
CA ASP A 273 16.89 -13.86 -25.73
C ASP A 273 18.11 -13.46 -24.91
N LEU A 274 19.27 -13.54 -25.56
CA LEU A 274 20.51 -13.00 -25.04
C LEU A 274 20.85 -11.68 -25.74
N VAL A 275 21.27 -10.68 -24.97
CA VAL A 275 21.60 -9.35 -25.49
C VAL A 275 23.07 -9.06 -25.30
N CYS A 276 23.73 -8.49 -26.31
CA CYS A 276 25.12 -8.09 -26.19
C CYS A 276 25.27 -6.87 -25.28
N LYS A 277 26.21 -6.92 -24.33
CA LYS A 277 26.47 -5.79 -23.41
C LYS A 277 27.04 -4.54 -24.08
N LYS A 278 27.68 -4.67 -25.25
CA LYS A 278 28.35 -3.57 -25.95
C LYS A 278 27.46 -2.86 -26.96
N CYS A 279 26.86 -3.62 -27.88
CA CYS A 279 26.05 -3.06 -28.97
C CYS A 279 24.53 -3.15 -28.72
N HIS A 280 24.10 -3.79 -27.63
CA HIS A 280 22.70 -4.05 -27.32
C HIS A 280 21.93 -4.83 -28.39
N GLY A 281 22.64 -5.49 -29.31
CA GLY A 281 22.05 -6.39 -30.30
C GLY A 281 21.60 -7.72 -29.69
N VAL A 282 20.48 -8.24 -30.17
CA VAL A 282 19.94 -9.56 -29.80
C VAL A 282 20.74 -10.67 -30.48
N LYS A 283 20.98 -11.77 -29.78
CA LYS A 283 21.69 -12.93 -30.31
C LYS A 283 20.79 -13.70 -31.30
N GLU A 284 21.12 -13.64 -32.58
CA GLU A 284 20.32 -14.25 -33.66
C GLU A 284 20.62 -15.75 -33.89
N THR A 285 21.80 -16.23 -33.49
CA THR A 285 22.25 -17.62 -33.74
C THR A 285 22.69 -18.30 -32.46
N HIS A 286 22.53 -19.62 -32.35
CA HIS A 286 22.74 -20.33 -31.07
C HIS A 286 24.22 -20.56 -30.70
N MET A 287 25.06 -20.92 -31.67
CA MET A 287 26.45 -21.35 -31.44
C MET A 287 27.44 -20.26 -30.95
N PRO A 288 27.39 -18.99 -31.38
CA PRO A 288 28.43 -18.04 -31.02
C PRO A 288 28.44 -17.70 -29.53
N VAL A 289 29.62 -17.77 -28.93
CA VAL A 289 29.85 -17.39 -27.52
C VAL A 289 29.90 -15.87 -27.36
N TYR A 290 30.42 -15.17 -28.36
CA TYR A 290 30.58 -13.71 -28.38
C TYR A 290 29.82 -13.07 -29.53
N CYS A 291 29.43 -11.82 -29.37
CA CYS A 291 28.84 -11.02 -30.44
C CYS A 291 29.90 -10.66 -31.51
N SER A 292 29.45 -10.30 -32.71
CA SER A 292 30.31 -9.78 -33.79
C SER A 292 31.13 -8.55 -33.38
N CYS A 293 30.67 -7.78 -32.38
CA CYS A 293 31.41 -6.67 -31.78
C CYS A 293 32.41 -7.09 -30.68
N ALA A 294 32.71 -8.38 -30.54
CA ALA A 294 33.51 -8.96 -29.46
C ALA A 294 32.98 -8.60 -28.05
N GLY A 295 31.65 -8.49 -27.90
CA GLY A 295 30.98 -8.27 -26.62
C GLY A 295 30.35 -9.56 -26.09
N ASP A 296 30.34 -9.70 -24.77
CA ASP A 296 29.64 -10.80 -24.10
C ASP A 296 28.12 -10.66 -24.20
N PHE A 297 27.45 -11.80 -24.28
CA PHE A 297 26.01 -11.90 -24.18
C PHE A 297 25.58 -11.96 -22.71
N ALA A 298 24.47 -11.29 -22.40
CA ALA A 298 23.82 -11.28 -21.09
C ALA A 298 22.37 -11.76 -21.20
N LEU A 299 21.85 -12.28 -20.09
CA LEU A 299 20.44 -12.61 -19.94
C LEU A 299 19.60 -11.32 -20.01
N THR A 300 18.48 -11.37 -20.74
CA THR A 300 17.48 -10.28 -20.76
C THR A 300 16.71 -10.22 -19.43
N ILE A 301 16.40 -11.38 -18.87
CA ILE A 301 15.81 -11.58 -17.55
C ILE A 301 16.90 -12.12 -16.63
N SER A 302 17.35 -11.31 -15.67
CA SER A 302 18.37 -11.75 -14.73
C SER A 302 17.86 -12.84 -13.79
N SER A 303 18.76 -13.74 -13.37
CA SER A 303 18.44 -14.78 -12.39
C SER A 303 17.92 -14.20 -11.07
N GLN A 304 18.41 -13.01 -10.69
CA GLN A 304 17.96 -12.30 -9.48
C GLN A 304 16.47 -11.92 -9.58
N ILE A 305 16.04 -11.29 -10.68
CA ILE A 305 14.63 -10.92 -10.88
C ILE A 305 13.75 -12.19 -10.91
N PHE A 306 14.22 -13.25 -11.54
CA PHE A 306 13.50 -14.52 -11.57
C PHE A 306 13.32 -15.11 -10.16
N MET A 307 14.36 -15.09 -9.33
CA MET A 307 14.29 -15.52 -7.93
C MET A 307 13.37 -14.65 -7.07
N GLU A 308 13.35 -13.34 -7.30
CA GLU A 308 12.40 -12.46 -6.63
C GLU A 308 10.96 -12.85 -6.94
N HIS A 309 10.65 -13.20 -8.20
CA HIS A 309 9.33 -13.72 -8.55
C HIS A 309 9.02 -15.03 -7.84
N ILE A 310 9.95 -16.00 -7.84
CA ILE A 310 9.76 -17.29 -7.16
C ILE A 310 9.48 -17.10 -5.67
N ASN A 311 10.16 -16.17 -5.01
CA ASN A 311 9.94 -15.88 -3.59
C ASN A 311 8.51 -15.37 -3.31
N VAL A 312 7.94 -14.56 -4.20
CA VAL A 312 6.54 -14.13 -4.09
C VAL A 312 5.59 -15.32 -4.19
N PHE A 313 5.76 -16.21 -5.19
CA PHE A 313 4.95 -17.43 -5.29
C PHE A 313 5.09 -18.33 -4.05
N LYS A 314 6.30 -18.44 -3.49
CA LYS A 314 6.58 -19.22 -2.28
C LYS A 314 5.88 -18.63 -1.05
N ASN A 315 5.87 -17.32 -0.91
CA ASN A 315 5.19 -16.63 0.18
C ASN A 315 3.66 -16.76 0.07
N ILE A 316 3.11 -16.62 -1.15
CA ILE A 316 1.69 -16.90 -1.41
C ILE A 316 1.35 -18.35 -1.03
N ALA A 317 2.15 -19.32 -1.49
CA ALA A 317 1.90 -20.73 -1.21
C ALA A 317 1.88 -21.05 0.29
N ARG A 318 2.81 -20.45 1.05
CA ARG A 318 2.87 -20.59 2.52
C ARG A 318 1.70 -19.92 3.23
N HIS A 319 1.33 -18.71 2.81
CA HIS A 319 0.26 -17.95 3.45
C HIS A 319 -1.11 -18.61 3.25
N TYR A 320 -1.37 -19.15 2.07
CA TYR A 320 -2.64 -19.79 1.71
C TYR A 320 -2.63 -21.33 1.86
N SER A 321 -1.54 -21.92 2.37
CA SER A 321 -1.36 -23.37 2.55
C SER A 321 -1.57 -24.20 1.26
N MET A 322 -0.99 -23.74 0.16
CA MET A 322 -1.01 -24.41 -1.15
C MET A 322 0.14 -25.42 -1.24
N ALA A 323 -0.16 -26.70 -0.99
CA ALA A 323 0.84 -27.76 -0.89
C ALA A 323 1.51 -28.10 -2.23
N TYR A 324 0.72 -28.16 -3.32
CA TYR A 324 1.22 -28.57 -4.63
C TYR A 324 2.10 -27.49 -5.26
N LEU A 325 1.71 -26.22 -5.12
CA LEU A 325 2.54 -25.09 -5.55
C LEU A 325 3.86 -25.05 -4.77
N LEU A 326 3.81 -25.25 -3.46
CA LEU A 326 5.01 -25.24 -2.61
C LEU A 326 5.98 -26.37 -3.01
N GLU A 327 5.48 -27.60 -3.20
CA GLU A 327 6.29 -28.73 -3.64
C GLU A 327 6.95 -28.46 -5.01
N THR A 328 6.18 -27.91 -5.96
CA THR A 328 6.69 -27.56 -7.29
C THR A 328 7.83 -26.54 -7.22
N ILE A 329 7.68 -25.51 -6.36
CA ILE A 329 8.73 -24.49 -6.15
C ILE A 329 9.96 -25.11 -5.48
N GLU A 330 9.77 -25.93 -4.45
CA GLU A 330 10.89 -26.58 -3.75
C GLU A 330 11.65 -27.55 -4.65
N TRP A 331 10.96 -28.27 -5.53
CA TRP A 331 11.58 -29.12 -6.53
C TRP A 331 12.39 -28.30 -7.54
N LEU A 332 11.85 -27.17 -8.01
CA LEU A 332 12.54 -26.26 -8.93
C LEU A 332 13.83 -25.70 -8.32
N LEU A 333 13.77 -25.28 -7.05
CA LEU A 333 14.92 -24.75 -6.31
C LEU A 333 15.98 -25.83 -6.03
N ARG A 334 15.56 -27.05 -5.65
CA ARG A 334 16.49 -28.17 -5.43
C ARG A 334 17.20 -28.60 -6.71
N SER A 335 16.49 -28.58 -7.84
CA SER A 335 17.04 -28.98 -9.13
C SER A 335 18.04 -27.97 -9.71
N ASN A 336 18.00 -26.71 -9.24
CA ASN A 336 18.79 -25.61 -9.80
C ASN A 336 19.54 -24.82 -8.71
N PRO A 337 20.58 -25.39 -8.09
CA PRO A 337 21.34 -24.72 -7.04
C PRO A 337 22.06 -23.45 -7.53
N GLN A 338 22.31 -23.33 -8.84
CA GLN A 338 22.94 -22.16 -9.45
C GLN A 338 22.02 -20.92 -9.44
N LEU A 339 20.70 -21.10 -9.36
CA LEU A 339 19.77 -19.97 -9.24
C LEU A 339 19.80 -19.33 -7.85
N GLN A 340 20.36 -20.02 -6.85
CA GLN A 340 20.47 -19.53 -5.47
C GLN A 340 21.77 -18.74 -5.20
N ARG A 341 22.71 -18.70 -6.15
CA ARG A 341 23.97 -17.93 -6.05
C ARG A 341 23.83 -16.55 -6.66
#